data_AF-A0A4Q2ANZ2-F1
#
_entry.id   AF-A0A4Q2ANZ2-F1
#
_cell.length_a   1.000
_cell.length_b   1.000
_cell.length_c   1.000
_cell.angle_alpha   90.00
_cell.angle_beta   90.00
_cell.angle_gamma   90.00
#
_symmetry.space_group_name_H-M   'P 1'
#
loop_
_entity.id
_entity.type
_entity.pdbx_description
1 polymer ?
#
loop_
_entity_poly.entity_id
_entity_poly.type
_entity_poly.pdbx_seq_one_letter_code
_entity_poly.pdbx_strand_id
1 'polypeptide(L)'
;MRNRSTLKRLAAIALGSAALAFLYESTGPRWETVSSEVTWPDPPVGAGNFYLDGSAIMSLTVSDPVITLKPDSEWKRPMVAEPTEAWMNNAGETLNRRTANFFRGTIDHGLQRFFQVPGQQTAWWHSRDGNIHLISASWMSYTSARTADDLVPQQTQVWKSLDGGYHWSRLEWPEHENIDQFLFTDAQHGYAIGWGPTVRRTSNGGESWKRIAPPPGAVVPGETRREFKGVSLGPDGVLRVAYHVDRSATAPARSVIYRLSPDQQAFVPDAVLPNQTVVRLASTPATAGRYALYVLSHLDNASDIDATRDRGHRTGALSTWMNAQPEHVRQVATFDKKLILGDLDVGRDGLLLVYAIDPKQAIDDPPVPWMFSSTDAGETWKQTDDETIYRSKYFDPDTNTLYSLLGATLKKLSFPMRNAPAPKD
;
A
#
# COMPACT_ATOMS: atom_id res chain seq x y z
N MET A 1 57.54 4.93 -2.55
CA MET A 1 56.80 4.64 -1.29
C MET A 1 55.35 5.14 -1.24
N ARG A 2 54.82 5.85 -2.26
CA ARG A 2 53.45 6.40 -2.24
C ARG A 2 52.30 5.43 -2.58
N ASN A 3 52.56 4.24 -3.14
CA ASN A 3 51.51 3.29 -3.55
C ASN A 3 51.14 2.22 -2.51
N ARG A 4 51.93 2.03 -1.44
CA ARG A 4 51.65 0.96 -0.45
C ARG A 4 50.59 1.35 0.59
N SER A 5 50.34 2.64 0.82
CA SER A 5 49.33 3.09 1.81
C SER A 5 47.91 3.09 1.25
N THR A 6 47.73 3.41 -0.03
CA THR A 6 46.45 3.35 -0.75
C THR A 6 45.95 1.93 -0.92
N LEU A 7 46.83 0.99 -1.29
CA LEU A 7 46.50 -0.44 -1.38
C LEU A 7 46.10 -1.06 -0.03
N LYS A 8 46.73 -0.64 1.08
CA LYS A 8 46.34 -1.09 2.42
C LYS A 8 44.99 -0.54 2.88
N ARG A 9 44.67 0.72 2.54
CA ARG A 9 43.35 1.31 2.83
C ARG A 9 42.24 0.65 2.00
N LEU A 10 42.48 0.40 0.71
CA LEU A 10 41.53 -0.31 -0.15
C LEU A 10 41.32 -1.76 0.31
N ALA A 11 42.38 -2.46 0.72
CA ALA A 11 42.25 -3.82 1.26
C ALA A 11 41.51 -3.86 2.61
N ALA A 12 41.73 -2.87 3.50
CA ALA A 12 41.03 -2.77 4.77
C ALA A 12 39.53 -2.45 4.59
N ILE A 13 39.19 -1.57 3.65
CA ILE A 13 37.79 -1.27 3.29
C ILE A 13 37.14 -2.52 2.68
N ALA A 14 37.80 -3.19 1.72
CA ALA A 14 37.27 -4.41 1.10
C ALA A 14 37.07 -5.56 2.11
N LEU A 15 38.00 -5.73 3.06
CA LEU A 15 37.85 -6.73 4.15
C LEU A 15 36.75 -6.35 5.14
N GLY A 16 36.58 -5.06 5.45
CA GLY A 16 35.49 -4.57 6.29
C GLY A 16 34.11 -4.75 5.65
N SER A 17 33.99 -4.45 4.35
CA SER A 17 32.76 -4.67 3.57
C SER A 17 32.45 -6.15 3.41
N ALA A 18 33.47 -7.00 3.15
CA ALA A 18 33.29 -8.44 3.07
C ALA A 18 32.91 -9.04 4.44
N ALA A 19 33.49 -8.56 5.54
CA ALA A 19 33.15 -9.00 6.89
C ALA A 19 31.73 -8.57 7.31
N LEU A 20 31.30 -7.33 6.96
CA LEU A 20 29.92 -6.90 7.18
C LEU A 20 28.92 -7.72 6.33
N ALA A 21 29.26 -8.01 5.07
CA ALA A 21 28.44 -8.87 4.21
C ALA A 21 28.33 -10.30 4.77
N PHE A 22 29.44 -10.88 5.24
CA PHE A 22 29.46 -12.20 5.88
C PHE A 22 28.69 -12.25 7.21
N LEU A 23 28.82 -11.22 8.06
CA LEU A 23 28.05 -11.09 9.31
C LEU A 23 26.55 -10.98 9.00
N TYR A 24 26.17 -10.16 8.02
CA TYR A 24 24.80 -9.99 7.59
C TYR A 24 24.21 -11.27 6.96
N GLU A 25 24.98 -12.01 6.15
CA GLU A 25 24.59 -13.32 5.63
C GLU A 25 24.37 -14.35 6.77
N SER A 26 25.17 -14.28 7.83
CA SER A 26 25.11 -15.20 8.97
C SER A 26 23.96 -14.94 9.95
N THR A 27 23.49 -13.68 10.09
CA THR A 27 22.44 -13.32 11.06
C THR A 27 21.12 -12.81 10.46
N GLY A 28 21.10 -12.50 9.17
CA GLY A 28 19.94 -11.94 8.47
C GLY A 28 19.65 -10.47 8.82
N PRO A 29 18.68 -9.85 8.09
CA PRO A 29 18.17 -8.51 8.40
C PRO A 29 17.64 -8.46 9.83
N ARG A 30 17.93 -7.37 10.54
CA ARG A 30 17.42 -7.12 11.90
C ARG A 30 16.79 -5.75 11.99
N TRP A 31 15.73 -5.66 12.79
CA TRP A 31 15.11 -4.39 13.08
C TRP A 31 16.04 -3.51 13.91
N GLU A 32 16.21 -2.28 13.45
CA GLU A 32 16.95 -1.23 14.13
C GLU A 32 15.96 -0.16 14.57
N THR A 33 16.03 0.25 15.84
CA THR A 33 15.27 1.40 16.33
C THR A 33 15.91 2.68 15.79
N VAL A 34 15.15 3.43 15.00
CA VAL A 34 15.54 4.76 14.50
C VAL A 34 15.23 5.82 15.55
N SER A 35 14.05 5.73 16.18
CA SER A 35 13.64 6.61 17.28
C SER A 35 12.60 5.90 18.15
N SER A 36 12.56 6.22 19.43
CA SER A 36 11.54 5.78 20.39
C SER A 36 10.55 6.88 20.79
N GLU A 37 10.72 8.09 20.28
CA GLU A 37 10.06 9.31 20.79
C GLU A 37 9.43 10.17 19.69
N VAL A 38 8.95 9.57 18.60
CA VAL A 38 8.19 10.33 17.59
C VAL A 38 6.92 10.89 18.21
N THR A 39 6.86 12.21 18.40
CA THR A 39 5.74 12.91 19.04
C THR A 39 4.72 13.45 18.04
N TRP A 40 3.45 13.47 18.45
CA TRP A 40 2.30 13.90 17.66
C TRP A 40 1.44 14.85 18.49
N PRO A 41 0.75 15.82 17.86
CA PRO A 41 -0.11 16.74 18.60
C PRO A 41 -1.35 16.02 19.14
N ASP A 42 -1.90 15.08 18.36
CA ASP A 42 -2.94 14.15 18.77
C ASP A 42 -2.49 12.75 18.31
N PRO A 43 -2.19 11.80 19.22
CA PRO A 43 -1.71 10.48 18.83
C PRO A 43 -2.83 9.72 18.11
N PRO A 44 -2.70 9.44 16.80
CA PRO A 44 -3.72 8.69 16.09
C PRO A 44 -3.70 7.23 16.57
N VAL A 45 -4.79 6.48 16.34
CA VAL A 45 -4.89 5.02 16.64
C VAL A 45 -3.94 4.17 15.74
N GLY A 46 -3.04 4.83 15.01
CA GLY A 46 -1.99 4.32 14.13
C GLY A 46 -1.47 5.47 13.25
N ALA A 47 -0.24 5.39 12.75
CA ALA A 47 0.35 6.46 11.94
C ALA A 47 -0.22 6.55 10.50
N GLY A 48 -1.24 5.75 10.17
CA GLY A 48 -1.81 5.68 8.82
C GLY A 48 -0.76 5.34 7.77
N ASN A 49 -0.92 5.89 6.57
CA ASN A 49 0.15 5.87 5.57
C ASN A 49 1.18 6.92 5.98
N PHE A 50 2.48 6.61 5.93
CA PHE A 50 3.53 7.57 6.22
C PHE A 50 4.68 7.48 5.22
N TYR A 51 5.45 8.55 5.15
CA TYR A 51 6.62 8.73 4.28
C TYR A 51 7.79 9.26 5.11
N LEU A 52 9.00 8.85 4.75
CA LEU A 52 10.25 9.26 5.38
C LEU A 52 11.26 9.70 4.32
N ASP A 53 11.93 10.82 4.59
CA ASP A 53 13.13 11.26 3.88
C ASP A 53 14.13 11.83 4.88
N GLY A 54 15.23 11.11 5.12
CA GLY A 54 16.15 11.43 6.20
C GLY A 54 15.45 11.50 7.56
N SER A 55 15.49 12.66 8.20
CA SER A 55 14.77 12.91 9.46
C SER A 55 13.35 13.45 9.27
N ALA A 56 12.96 13.82 8.04
CA ALA A 56 11.62 14.31 7.76
C ALA A 56 10.63 13.14 7.78
N ILE A 57 9.49 13.38 8.41
CA ILE A 57 8.38 12.42 8.47
C ILE A 57 7.08 13.11 8.10
N MET A 58 6.28 12.44 7.28
CA MET A 58 4.95 12.87 6.88
C MET A 58 3.98 11.71 7.04
N SER A 59 2.73 12.01 7.38
CA SER A 59 1.71 11.00 7.62
C SER A 59 0.34 11.49 7.22
N LEU A 60 -0.45 10.60 6.61
CA LEU A 60 -1.86 10.78 6.35
C LEU A 60 -2.66 9.76 7.15
N THR A 61 -3.56 10.24 7.99
CA THR A 61 -4.42 9.41 8.84
C THR A 61 -5.89 9.75 8.69
N VAL A 62 -6.74 8.79 9.05
CA VAL A 62 -8.17 9.04 9.32
C VAL A 62 -8.37 8.91 10.83
N SER A 63 -9.01 9.89 11.43
CA SER A 63 -9.26 9.94 12.88
C SER A 63 -10.74 9.97 13.20
N ASP A 64 -11.12 9.22 14.23
CA ASP A 64 -12.44 9.31 14.85
C ASP A 64 -12.63 10.67 15.52
N PRO A 65 -13.87 11.19 15.59
CA PRO A 65 -14.15 12.40 16.33
C PRO A 65 -13.91 12.17 17.83
N VAL A 66 -13.53 13.23 18.54
CA VAL A 66 -13.36 13.17 20.00
C VAL A 66 -14.71 12.93 20.66
N ILE A 67 -14.79 11.91 21.51
CA ILE A 67 -15.96 11.61 22.34
C ILE A 67 -15.67 12.06 23.77
N THR A 68 -16.42 13.04 24.26
CA THR A 68 -16.31 13.56 25.62
C THR A 68 -17.44 13.03 26.49
N LEU A 69 -17.12 12.67 27.73
CA LEU A 69 -18.07 12.11 28.70
C LEU A 69 -18.40 13.14 29.77
N LYS A 70 -19.66 13.13 30.24
CA LYS A 70 -20.08 13.92 31.40
C LYS A 70 -19.39 13.44 32.67
N PRO A 71 -19.26 14.28 33.70
CA PRO A 71 -18.90 13.84 35.05
C PRO A 71 -19.84 12.74 35.56
N ASP A 72 -19.32 11.85 36.40
CA ASP A 72 -20.06 10.72 36.99
C ASP A 72 -21.29 11.16 37.80
N SER A 73 -21.22 12.32 38.44
CA SER A 73 -22.32 12.95 39.18
C SER A 73 -23.53 13.34 38.31
N GLU A 74 -23.34 13.46 37.00
CA GLU A 74 -24.38 13.82 36.03
C GLU A 74 -24.98 12.60 35.31
N TRP A 75 -24.47 11.39 35.56
CA TRP A 75 -24.95 10.18 34.91
C TRP A 75 -26.32 9.78 35.47
N LYS A 76 -27.30 9.57 34.58
CA LYS A 76 -28.67 9.13 34.93
C LYS A 76 -28.69 7.70 35.43
N ARG A 77 -27.75 6.87 35.00
CA ARG A 77 -27.57 5.48 35.43
C ARG A 77 -26.21 5.34 36.08
N PRO A 78 -26.14 4.89 37.35
CA PRO A 78 -24.86 4.59 37.99
C PRO A 78 -24.04 3.64 37.11
N MET A 79 -22.76 3.95 36.93
CA MET A 79 -21.80 3.16 36.13
C MET A 79 -22.03 3.12 34.61
N VAL A 80 -22.93 3.94 34.06
CA VAL A 80 -23.09 4.08 32.60
C VAL A 80 -22.62 5.46 32.19
N ALA A 81 -21.43 5.54 31.58
CA ALA A 81 -20.90 6.79 31.08
C ALA A 81 -21.82 7.41 30.02
N GLU A 82 -22.15 8.68 30.20
CA GLU A 82 -22.94 9.44 29.23
C GLU A 82 -22.04 10.41 28.46
N PRO A 83 -22.11 10.45 27.12
CA PRO A 83 -21.43 11.49 26.38
C PRO A 83 -22.07 12.86 26.64
N THR A 84 -21.26 13.89 26.47
CA THR A 84 -21.70 15.29 26.63
C THR A 84 -22.72 15.70 25.58
N GLU A 85 -22.69 15.11 24.38
CA GLU A 85 -23.59 15.41 23.27
C GLU A 85 -24.31 14.15 22.75
N ALA A 86 -25.56 14.30 22.29
CA ALA A 86 -26.39 13.17 21.88
C ALA A 86 -25.84 12.42 20.64
N TRP A 87 -25.20 13.12 19.71
CA TRP A 87 -24.66 12.53 18.48
C TRP A 87 -23.56 11.50 18.75
N MET A 88 -22.81 11.65 19.87
CA MET A 88 -21.69 10.78 20.24
C MET A 88 -22.12 9.33 20.53
N ASN A 89 -23.39 9.12 20.87
CA ASN A 89 -23.97 7.78 21.05
C ASN A 89 -24.50 7.16 19.74
N ASN A 90 -24.38 7.85 18.60
CA ASN A 90 -24.84 7.36 17.31
C ASN A 90 -23.64 7.01 16.41
N ALA A 91 -23.48 5.73 16.10
CA ALA A 91 -22.38 5.25 15.27
C ALA A 91 -22.34 5.90 13.87
N GLY A 92 -23.50 6.21 13.28
CA GLY A 92 -23.57 6.90 11.99
C GLY A 92 -23.08 8.34 12.06
N GLU A 93 -23.44 9.07 13.13
CA GLU A 93 -22.91 10.42 13.38
C GLU A 93 -21.40 10.39 13.63
N THR A 94 -20.90 9.45 14.44
CA THR A 94 -19.46 9.29 14.69
C THR A 94 -18.71 9.02 13.38
N LEU A 95 -19.21 8.13 12.52
CA LEU A 95 -18.62 7.86 11.20
C LEU A 95 -18.65 9.08 10.28
N ASN A 96 -19.76 9.84 10.27
CA ASN A 96 -19.91 11.06 9.47
C ASN A 96 -18.95 12.19 9.89
N ARG A 97 -18.43 12.14 11.13
CA ARG A 97 -17.55 13.18 11.71
C ARG A 97 -16.08 12.80 11.70
N ARG A 98 -15.71 11.68 11.06
CA ARG A 98 -14.31 11.32 10.82
C ARG A 98 -13.61 12.35 9.96
N THR A 99 -12.32 12.51 10.22
CA THR A 99 -11.48 13.48 9.49
C THR A 99 -10.24 12.82 8.90
N ALA A 100 -9.88 13.23 7.70
CA ALA A 100 -8.58 12.97 7.10
C ALA A 100 -7.60 14.06 7.55
N ASN A 101 -6.43 13.67 8.04
CA ASN A 101 -5.45 14.56 8.65
C ASN A 101 -4.07 14.34 8.04
N PHE A 102 -3.42 15.41 7.57
CA PHE A 102 -2.01 15.36 7.17
C PHE A 102 -1.14 15.97 8.27
N PHE A 103 -0.13 15.21 8.66
CA PHE A 103 0.89 15.60 9.60
C PHE A 103 2.25 15.60 8.93
N ARG A 104 3.10 16.54 9.34
CA ARG A 104 4.51 16.55 8.94
C ARG A 104 5.39 17.12 10.03
N GLY A 105 6.67 16.76 10.00
CA GLY A 105 7.67 17.28 10.91
C GLY A 105 8.97 16.53 10.76
N THR A 106 9.69 16.38 11.87
CA THR A 106 10.91 15.59 11.92
C THR A 106 10.85 14.58 13.04
N ILE A 107 11.65 13.52 12.94
CA ILE A 107 11.77 12.50 13.99
C ILE A 107 12.14 13.14 15.34
N ASP A 108 13.03 14.15 15.33
CA ASP A 108 13.58 14.76 16.54
C ASP A 108 12.71 15.87 17.13
N HIS A 109 11.91 16.56 16.30
CA HIS A 109 11.06 17.68 16.73
C HIS A 109 9.56 17.38 16.74
N GLY A 110 9.18 16.15 16.39
CA GLY A 110 7.79 15.73 16.31
C GLY A 110 7.06 16.23 15.06
N LEU A 111 5.81 15.80 14.94
CA LEU A 111 4.91 16.20 13.86
C LEU A 111 3.98 17.33 14.29
N GLN A 112 3.50 18.10 13.31
CA GLN A 112 2.41 19.05 13.45
C GLN A 112 1.36 18.79 12.36
N ARG A 113 0.10 19.17 12.61
CA ARG A 113 -0.98 19.04 11.63
C ARG A 113 -0.98 20.23 10.67
N PHE A 114 -0.99 19.95 9.37
CA PHE A 114 -1.02 20.99 8.32
C PHE A 114 -2.26 20.90 7.42
N PHE A 115 -3.05 19.83 7.54
CA PHE A 115 -4.28 19.66 6.77
C PHE A 115 -5.30 18.86 7.57
N GLN A 116 -6.56 19.26 7.50
CA GLN A 116 -7.68 18.53 8.08
C GLN A 116 -8.96 18.79 7.28
N VAL A 117 -9.62 17.73 6.85
CA VAL A 117 -10.93 17.79 6.17
C VAL A 117 -11.81 16.62 6.60
N PRO A 118 -13.15 16.72 6.44
CA PRO A 118 -14.02 15.55 6.58
C PRO A 118 -13.57 14.42 5.64
N GLY A 119 -13.48 13.20 6.17
CA GLY A 119 -12.99 12.07 5.39
C GLY A 119 -13.00 10.78 6.19
N GLN A 120 -13.46 9.71 5.55
CA GLN A 120 -13.53 8.35 6.10
C GLN A 120 -12.56 7.41 5.39
N GLN A 121 -12.23 7.70 4.13
CA GLN A 121 -11.26 6.98 3.33
C GLN A 121 -10.39 7.98 2.58
N THR A 122 -9.13 7.60 2.35
CA THR A 122 -8.14 8.44 1.69
C THR A 122 -7.27 7.64 0.72
N ALA A 123 -6.94 8.23 -0.42
CA ALA A 123 -5.81 7.81 -1.24
C ALA A 123 -4.72 8.88 -1.18
N TRP A 124 -3.45 8.47 -1.19
CA TRP A 124 -2.31 9.39 -1.13
C TRP A 124 -1.26 9.00 -2.15
N TRP A 125 -0.74 10.00 -2.83
CA TRP A 125 0.51 9.91 -3.56
C TRP A 125 1.42 11.07 -3.16
N HIS A 126 2.73 10.83 -3.18
CA HIS A 126 3.74 11.84 -3.00
C HIS A 126 4.86 11.67 -4.03
N SER A 127 5.51 12.77 -4.41
CA SER A 127 6.73 12.70 -5.22
C SER A 127 7.86 12.05 -4.43
N ARG A 128 8.87 11.56 -5.16
CA ARG A 128 10.01 10.84 -4.57
C ARG A 128 10.79 11.66 -3.54
N ASP A 129 10.84 12.97 -3.73
CA ASP A 129 11.47 13.95 -2.84
C ASP A 129 10.50 14.50 -1.76
N GLY A 130 9.27 14.01 -1.71
CA GLY A 130 8.27 14.43 -0.74
C GLY A 130 7.79 15.88 -0.88
N ASN A 131 8.11 16.58 -1.98
CA ASN A 131 7.70 17.98 -2.15
C ASN A 131 6.28 18.13 -2.70
N ILE A 132 5.80 17.19 -3.52
CA ILE A 132 4.47 17.24 -4.11
C ILE A 132 3.63 16.14 -3.47
N HIS A 133 2.42 16.47 -3.07
CA HIS A 133 1.45 15.51 -2.58
C HIS A 133 0.12 15.66 -3.30
N LEU A 134 -0.55 14.54 -3.49
CA LEU A 134 -1.92 14.47 -3.93
C LEU A 134 -2.70 13.56 -2.96
N ILE A 135 -3.75 14.10 -2.35
CA ILE A 135 -4.58 13.39 -1.38
C ILE A 135 -6.03 13.43 -1.82
N SER A 136 -6.73 12.30 -1.70
CA SER A 136 -8.18 12.27 -1.73
C SER A 136 -8.71 12.10 -0.32
N ALA A 137 -9.84 12.74 -0.04
CA ALA A 137 -10.65 12.48 1.15
C ALA A 137 -12.07 12.21 0.68
N SER A 138 -12.64 11.11 1.12
CA SER A 138 -13.97 10.70 0.70
C SER A 138 -14.83 10.29 1.88
N TRP A 139 -16.14 10.54 1.76
CA TRP A 139 -17.11 10.28 2.81
C TRP A 139 -18.42 9.76 2.25
N MET A 140 -19.07 8.91 3.03
CA MET A 140 -20.45 8.47 2.85
C MET A 140 -21.31 9.02 3.99
N SER A 141 -22.56 9.37 3.69
CA SER A 141 -23.52 9.79 4.72
C SER A 141 -24.20 8.59 5.35
N TYR A 142 -23.77 8.22 6.56
CA TYR A 142 -24.32 7.09 7.32
C TYR A 142 -25.67 7.36 7.98
N THR A 143 -26.12 8.62 8.00
CA THR A 143 -27.41 9.04 8.55
C THR A 143 -28.45 9.32 7.47
N SER A 144 -28.06 9.29 6.20
CA SER A 144 -29.00 9.41 5.08
C SER A 144 -29.91 8.18 4.99
N ALA A 145 -31.17 8.41 4.63
CA ALA A 145 -32.12 7.33 4.36
C ALA A 145 -31.59 6.41 3.26
N ARG A 146 -31.61 5.10 3.50
CA ARG A 146 -31.20 4.08 2.52
C ARG A 146 -32.44 3.53 1.83
N THR A 147 -32.43 3.48 0.50
CA THR A 147 -33.32 2.60 -0.27
C THR A 147 -32.71 1.19 -0.27
N ALA A 148 -33.53 0.15 -0.43
CA ALA A 148 -33.05 -1.23 -0.38
C ALA A 148 -32.04 -1.59 -1.48
N ASP A 149 -32.05 -0.84 -2.59
CA ASP A 149 -31.31 -1.15 -3.81
C ASP A 149 -30.18 -0.13 -4.13
N ASP A 150 -30.08 1.01 -3.43
CA ASP A 150 -29.04 2.00 -3.70
C ASP A 150 -27.89 1.93 -2.71
N LEU A 151 -26.69 1.98 -3.27
CA LEU A 151 -25.48 2.24 -2.50
C LEU A 151 -25.54 3.67 -1.94
N VAL A 152 -25.13 3.83 -0.67
CA VAL A 152 -25.02 5.16 -0.07
C VAL A 152 -24.07 6.02 -0.92
N PRO A 153 -24.52 7.19 -1.42
CA PRO A 153 -23.65 8.07 -2.20
C PRO A 153 -22.36 8.38 -1.44
N GLN A 154 -21.22 8.20 -2.11
CA GLN A 154 -19.92 8.67 -1.63
C GLN A 154 -19.60 9.97 -2.35
N GLN A 155 -19.00 10.89 -1.61
CA GLN A 155 -18.42 12.10 -2.15
C GLN A 155 -16.91 12.07 -1.94
N THR A 156 -16.16 12.55 -2.92
CA THR A 156 -14.71 12.56 -2.95
C THR A 156 -14.20 13.95 -3.28
N GLN A 157 -13.24 14.42 -2.50
CA GLN A 157 -12.49 15.64 -2.75
C GLN A 157 -11.02 15.33 -2.95
N VAL A 158 -10.35 16.08 -3.82
CA VAL A 158 -8.94 15.94 -4.12
C VAL A 158 -8.20 17.23 -3.78
N TRP A 159 -7.03 17.08 -3.16
CA TRP A 159 -6.20 18.17 -2.68
C TRP A 159 -4.75 17.96 -3.12
N LYS A 160 -4.08 19.04 -3.53
CA LYS A 160 -2.69 19.02 -3.95
C LYS A 160 -1.86 20.01 -3.15
N SER A 161 -0.66 19.59 -2.77
CA SER A 161 0.40 20.43 -2.23
C SER A 161 1.62 20.38 -3.14
N LEU A 162 2.35 21.49 -3.22
CA LEU A 162 3.58 21.65 -4.00
C LEU A 162 4.81 21.98 -3.13
N ASP A 163 4.64 21.97 -1.80
CA ASP A 163 5.63 22.45 -0.83
C ASP A 163 5.78 21.51 0.39
N GLY A 164 5.66 20.21 0.15
CA GLY A 164 5.80 19.17 1.17
C GLY A 164 4.65 19.17 2.17
N GLY A 165 3.46 19.60 1.75
CA GLY A 165 2.26 19.60 2.56
C GLY A 165 2.13 20.80 3.51
N TYR A 166 2.88 21.88 3.31
CA TYR A 166 2.69 23.13 4.07
C TYR A 166 1.40 23.85 3.65
N HIS A 167 1.13 23.92 2.36
CA HIS A 167 -0.08 24.53 1.81
C HIS A 167 -0.79 23.57 0.85
N TRP A 168 -2.12 23.64 0.86
CA TRP A 168 -2.99 22.75 0.10
C TRP A 168 -3.98 23.53 -0.76
N SER A 169 -4.20 23.04 -1.97
CA SER A 169 -5.19 23.58 -2.91
C SER A 169 -6.14 22.47 -3.33
N ARG A 170 -7.44 22.78 -3.40
CA ARG A 170 -8.45 21.83 -3.86
C ARG A 170 -8.39 21.72 -5.38
N LEU A 171 -8.44 20.51 -5.90
CA LEU A 171 -8.54 20.24 -7.34
C LEU A 171 -9.97 19.87 -7.72
N GLU A 172 -10.31 20.10 -8.99
CA GLU A 172 -11.57 19.63 -9.56
C GLU A 172 -11.57 18.10 -9.68
N TRP A 173 -12.67 17.50 -9.21
CA TRP A 173 -12.90 16.06 -9.30
C TRP A 173 -14.41 15.80 -9.39
N PRO A 174 -14.87 14.82 -10.20
CA PRO A 174 -16.26 14.40 -10.17
C PRO A 174 -16.57 13.77 -8.80
N GLU A 175 -17.23 14.53 -7.92
CA GLU A 175 -17.33 14.19 -6.50
C GLU A 175 -17.94 12.80 -6.23
N HIS A 176 -18.79 12.29 -7.13
CA HIS A 176 -19.43 10.97 -7.01
C HIS A 176 -18.53 9.78 -7.39
N GLU A 177 -17.36 10.04 -7.98
CA GLU A 177 -16.38 9.01 -8.27
C GLU A 177 -15.42 8.86 -7.09
N ASN A 178 -15.19 7.63 -6.61
CA ASN A 178 -14.19 7.38 -5.59
C ASN A 178 -12.77 7.43 -6.18
N ILE A 179 -11.80 7.40 -5.27
CA ILE A 179 -10.41 7.14 -5.60
C ILE A 179 -9.87 6.21 -4.53
N ASP A 180 -9.51 5.00 -4.93
CA ASP A 180 -8.84 4.01 -4.07
C ASP A 180 -7.33 4.20 -4.12
N GLN A 181 -6.78 4.56 -5.29
CA GLN A 181 -5.34 4.71 -5.48
C GLN A 181 -4.98 5.84 -6.44
N PHE A 182 -3.92 6.56 -6.11
CA PHE A 182 -3.18 7.42 -7.02
C PHE A 182 -1.86 6.76 -7.38
N LEU A 183 -1.52 6.69 -8.67
CA LEU A 183 -0.25 6.15 -9.14
C LEU A 183 0.36 7.13 -10.16
N PHE A 184 1.56 7.62 -9.90
CA PHE A 184 2.24 8.56 -10.80
C PHE A 184 3.67 8.07 -11.11
N THR A 185 4.11 8.31 -12.34
CA THR A 185 5.51 8.11 -12.74
C THR A 185 6.38 9.31 -12.39
N ASP A 186 5.78 10.49 -12.43
CA ASP A 186 6.42 11.77 -12.15
C ASP A 186 5.35 12.77 -11.67
N ALA A 187 5.75 14.01 -11.38
CA ALA A 187 4.85 15.04 -10.88
C ALA A 187 3.69 15.41 -11.83
N GLN A 188 3.79 15.09 -13.13
CA GLN A 188 2.87 15.49 -14.18
C GLN A 188 2.01 14.33 -14.70
N HIS A 189 2.55 13.12 -14.76
CA HIS A 189 1.89 11.96 -15.37
C HIS A 189 1.47 10.93 -14.32
N GLY A 190 0.17 10.60 -14.32
CA GLY A 190 -0.35 9.62 -13.40
C GLY A 190 -1.77 9.16 -13.68
N TYR A 191 -2.24 8.31 -12.79
CA TYR A 191 -3.51 7.60 -12.86
C TYR A 191 -4.23 7.67 -11.52
N ALA A 192 -5.56 7.76 -11.57
CA ALA A 192 -6.44 7.59 -10.44
C ALA A 192 -7.32 6.37 -10.70
N ILE A 193 -7.37 5.46 -9.75
CA ILE A 193 -8.11 4.20 -9.83
C ILE A 193 -9.21 4.20 -8.78
N GLY A 194 -10.38 3.74 -9.16
CA GLY A 194 -11.54 3.62 -8.29
C GLY A 194 -12.35 2.36 -8.58
N TRP A 195 -13.41 2.16 -7.80
CA TRP A 195 -14.36 1.07 -7.95
C TRP A 195 -15.24 1.22 -9.20
N GLY A 196 -16.03 0.20 -9.52
CA GLY A 196 -16.80 0.15 -10.77
C GLY A 196 -15.89 0.07 -12.00
N PRO A 197 -14.81 -0.70 -11.88
CA PRO A 197 -13.42 -0.36 -12.26
C PRO A 197 -13.27 0.96 -13.03
N THR A 198 -12.99 2.05 -12.30
CA THR A 198 -12.77 3.37 -12.89
C THR A 198 -11.27 3.65 -13.05
N VAL A 199 -10.88 4.16 -14.22
CA VAL A 199 -9.51 4.58 -14.51
C VAL A 199 -9.54 5.99 -15.10
N ARG A 200 -8.78 6.90 -14.50
CA ARG A 200 -8.52 8.25 -15.02
C ARG A 200 -7.03 8.47 -15.18
N ARG A 201 -6.63 9.20 -16.21
CA ARG A 201 -5.25 9.58 -16.49
C ARG A 201 -5.09 11.09 -16.50
N THR A 202 -3.98 11.58 -15.94
CA THR A 202 -3.56 12.98 -16.01
C THR A 202 -2.19 13.10 -16.69
N SER A 203 -1.95 14.24 -17.32
CA SER A 203 -0.64 14.66 -17.86
C SER A 203 -0.24 16.06 -17.38
N ASN A 204 -0.96 16.60 -16.40
CA ASN A 204 -0.72 17.91 -15.78
C ASN A 204 -0.82 17.85 -14.25
N GLY A 205 -0.35 16.74 -13.68
CA GLY A 205 -0.18 16.61 -12.23
C GLY A 205 -1.50 16.66 -11.46
N GLY A 206 -2.58 16.17 -12.07
CA GLY A 206 -3.90 16.07 -11.46
C GLY A 206 -4.79 17.30 -11.64
N GLU A 207 -4.32 18.39 -12.27
CA GLU A 207 -5.16 19.56 -12.57
C GLU A 207 -6.35 19.20 -13.46
N SER A 208 -6.17 18.23 -14.36
CA SER A 208 -7.25 17.66 -15.16
C SER A 208 -7.09 16.15 -15.33
N TRP A 209 -8.21 15.46 -15.49
CA TRP A 209 -8.27 14.00 -15.57
C TRP A 209 -9.11 13.53 -16.76
N LYS A 210 -8.50 12.73 -17.64
CA LYS A 210 -9.20 12.06 -18.73
C LYS A 210 -9.63 10.66 -18.30
N ARG A 211 -10.92 10.35 -18.41
CA ARG A 211 -11.44 8.99 -18.19
C ARG A 211 -10.96 8.03 -19.29
N ILE A 212 -10.53 6.85 -18.89
CA ILE A 212 -10.14 5.75 -19.78
C ILE A 212 -11.21 4.66 -19.68
N ALA A 213 -11.58 4.08 -20.82
CA ALA A 213 -12.52 2.96 -20.82
C ALA A 213 -11.91 1.76 -20.08
N PRO A 214 -12.66 1.08 -19.20
CA PRO A 214 -12.16 -0.10 -18.51
C PRO A 214 -11.85 -1.23 -19.51
N PRO A 215 -10.94 -2.15 -19.17
CA PRO A 215 -10.66 -3.30 -20.02
C PRO A 215 -11.89 -4.21 -20.16
N PRO A 216 -12.00 -4.97 -21.27
CA PRO A 216 -13.16 -5.82 -21.54
C PRO A 216 -13.46 -6.82 -20.42
N GLY A 217 -14.70 -6.84 -19.94
CA GLY A 217 -15.15 -7.77 -18.90
C GLY A 217 -14.73 -7.40 -17.47
N ALA A 218 -14.10 -6.24 -17.26
CA ALA A 218 -13.82 -5.76 -15.91
C ALA A 218 -15.08 -5.24 -15.20
N VAL A 219 -15.99 -4.61 -15.96
CA VAL A 219 -17.28 -4.15 -15.45
C VAL A 219 -18.25 -5.33 -15.43
N VAL A 220 -18.81 -5.63 -14.25
CA VAL A 220 -19.85 -6.66 -14.08
C VAL A 220 -21.18 -6.00 -13.69
N PRO A 221 -22.28 -6.28 -14.43
CA PRO A 221 -23.60 -5.76 -14.09
C PRO A 221 -24.01 -6.13 -12.65
N GLY A 222 -24.47 -5.14 -11.89
CA GLY A 222 -24.86 -5.31 -10.48
C GLY A 222 -23.71 -5.17 -9.47
N GLU A 223 -22.44 -5.19 -9.90
CA GLU A 223 -21.27 -5.01 -9.03
C GLU A 223 -20.64 -3.62 -9.22
N THR A 224 -21.41 -2.57 -8.94
CA THR A 224 -21.02 -1.17 -9.17
C THR A 224 -19.84 -0.68 -8.32
N ARG A 225 -19.53 -1.37 -7.22
CA ARG A 225 -18.37 -1.11 -6.34
C ARG A 225 -17.24 -2.13 -6.51
N ARG A 226 -17.25 -2.93 -7.58
CA ARG A 226 -16.17 -3.88 -7.83
C ARG A 226 -14.86 -3.14 -8.07
N GLU A 227 -13.81 -3.57 -7.40
CA GLU A 227 -12.45 -3.05 -7.56
C GLU A 227 -11.60 -3.96 -8.46
N PHE A 228 -10.50 -3.41 -8.98
CA PHE A 228 -9.44 -4.26 -9.53
C PHE A 228 -8.76 -5.04 -8.41
N LYS A 229 -8.44 -6.31 -8.67
CA LYS A 229 -7.77 -7.20 -7.71
C LYS A 229 -6.27 -6.94 -7.57
N GLY A 230 -5.68 -6.29 -8.57
CA GLY A 230 -4.29 -5.88 -8.53
C GLY A 230 -4.09 -4.68 -9.46
N VAL A 231 -3.28 -3.73 -9.01
CA VAL A 231 -2.93 -2.52 -9.77
C VAL A 231 -1.44 -2.30 -9.59
N SER A 232 -0.74 -2.02 -10.68
CA SER A 232 0.69 -1.71 -10.64
C SER A 232 1.02 -0.69 -11.73
N LEU A 233 1.87 0.28 -11.39
CA LEU A 233 2.44 1.21 -12.35
C LEU A 233 3.92 0.87 -12.52
N GLY A 234 4.29 0.41 -13.71
CA GLY A 234 5.68 0.10 -14.03
C GLY A 234 6.56 1.36 -14.10
N PRO A 235 7.89 1.23 -13.96
CA PRO A 235 8.82 2.35 -14.11
C PRO A 235 8.85 2.95 -15.53
N ASP A 236 8.26 2.27 -16.52
CA ASP A 236 8.04 2.74 -17.89
C ASP A 236 6.71 3.51 -18.06
N GLY A 237 5.95 3.68 -16.98
CA GLY A 237 4.62 4.31 -16.98
C GLY A 237 3.49 3.44 -17.51
N VAL A 238 3.75 2.16 -17.75
CA VAL A 238 2.69 1.23 -18.15
C VAL A 238 1.87 0.83 -16.92
N LEU A 239 0.62 1.30 -16.87
CA LEU A 239 -0.36 0.89 -15.88
C LEU A 239 -0.82 -0.55 -16.18
N ARG A 240 -0.87 -1.40 -15.17
CA ARG A 240 -1.45 -2.75 -15.23
C ARG A 240 -2.55 -2.90 -14.21
N VAL A 241 -3.62 -3.54 -14.64
CA VAL A 241 -4.78 -3.87 -13.79
C VAL A 241 -5.13 -5.34 -13.94
N ALA A 242 -5.51 -5.97 -12.83
CA ALA A 242 -5.86 -7.37 -12.77
C ALA A 242 -7.28 -7.56 -12.23
N TYR A 243 -8.02 -8.50 -12.80
CA TYR A 243 -9.37 -8.86 -12.34
C TYR A 243 -9.72 -10.30 -12.69
N HIS A 244 -10.60 -10.89 -11.89
CA HIS A 244 -11.09 -12.25 -12.08
C HIS A 244 -12.12 -12.32 -13.22
N VAL A 245 -12.04 -13.35 -14.05
CA VAL A 245 -13.04 -13.71 -15.05
C VAL A 245 -13.54 -15.11 -14.76
N ASP A 246 -14.85 -15.21 -14.52
CA ASP A 246 -15.49 -16.47 -14.17
C ASP A 246 -15.36 -17.52 -15.27
N ARG A 247 -15.48 -18.78 -14.86
CA ARG A 247 -15.51 -19.93 -15.77
C ARG A 247 -16.65 -19.77 -16.79
N SER A 248 -16.35 -20.06 -18.04
CA SER A 248 -17.34 -20.20 -19.11
C SER A 248 -17.38 -21.64 -19.64
N ALA A 249 -18.30 -21.93 -20.56
CA ALA A 249 -18.34 -23.21 -21.25
C ALA A 249 -17.04 -23.53 -22.04
N THR A 250 -16.25 -22.50 -22.38
CA THR A 250 -15.08 -22.62 -23.26
C THR A 250 -13.75 -22.30 -22.58
N ALA A 251 -13.76 -21.80 -21.34
CA ALA A 251 -12.54 -21.46 -20.61
C ALA A 251 -12.70 -21.62 -19.09
N PRO A 252 -11.67 -22.09 -18.37
CA PRO A 252 -11.69 -22.13 -16.90
C PRO A 252 -11.78 -20.72 -16.30
N ALA A 253 -12.03 -20.63 -15.00
CA ALA A 253 -11.88 -19.39 -14.26
C ALA A 253 -10.40 -18.96 -14.29
N ARG A 254 -10.15 -17.66 -14.40
CA ARG A 254 -8.80 -17.10 -14.49
C ARG A 254 -8.77 -15.68 -14.00
N SER A 255 -7.62 -15.23 -13.54
CA SER A 255 -7.33 -13.80 -13.52
C SER A 255 -6.73 -13.38 -14.86
N VAL A 256 -7.15 -12.22 -15.33
CA VAL A 256 -6.57 -11.57 -16.52
C VAL A 256 -5.89 -10.29 -16.09
N ILE A 257 -4.77 -9.98 -16.73
CA ILE A 257 -4.01 -8.75 -16.53
C ILE A 257 -4.05 -7.99 -17.85
N TYR A 258 -4.45 -6.73 -17.77
CA TYR A 258 -4.44 -5.80 -18.89
C TYR A 258 -3.47 -4.67 -18.60
N ARG A 259 -2.85 -4.15 -19.65
CA ARG A 259 -1.91 -3.02 -19.58
C ARG A 259 -2.38 -1.84 -20.40
N LEU A 260 -1.97 -0.64 -19.98
CA LEU A 260 -2.21 0.62 -20.65
C LEU A 260 -0.92 1.44 -20.63
N SER A 261 -0.28 1.55 -21.79
CA SER A 261 0.89 2.42 -21.96
C SER A 261 0.51 3.90 -21.89
N PRO A 262 1.45 4.81 -21.52
CA PRO A 262 1.17 6.25 -21.39
C PRO A 262 0.55 6.91 -22.62
N ASP A 263 0.90 6.44 -23.81
CA ASP A 263 0.47 6.93 -25.12
C ASP A 263 -0.83 6.26 -25.63
N GLN A 264 -1.21 5.11 -25.07
CA GLN A 264 -2.39 4.37 -25.49
C GLN A 264 -3.69 4.98 -24.96
N GLN A 265 -4.80 4.75 -25.66
CA GLN A 265 -6.13 5.19 -25.22
C GLN A 265 -7.01 4.05 -24.69
N ALA A 266 -6.60 2.81 -24.92
CA ALA A 266 -7.34 1.61 -24.54
C ALA A 266 -6.38 0.57 -23.96
N PHE A 267 -6.88 -0.21 -23.02
CA PHE A 267 -6.17 -1.35 -22.46
C PHE A 267 -5.96 -2.44 -23.51
N VAL A 268 -4.81 -3.11 -23.43
CA VAL A 268 -4.50 -4.31 -24.21
C VAL A 268 -4.18 -5.49 -23.26
N PRO A 269 -4.43 -6.74 -23.67
CA PRO A 269 -4.06 -7.89 -22.86
C PRO A 269 -2.55 -7.90 -22.53
N ASP A 270 -2.22 -8.31 -21.31
CA ASP A 270 -0.84 -8.50 -20.86
C ASP A 270 -0.60 -9.98 -20.56
N ALA A 271 -1.13 -10.47 -19.44
CA ALA A 271 -0.93 -11.85 -18.98
C ALA A 271 -2.25 -12.50 -18.53
N VAL A 272 -2.28 -13.83 -18.52
CA VAL A 272 -3.41 -14.62 -18.03
C VAL A 272 -2.90 -15.62 -17.01
N LEU A 273 -3.63 -15.73 -15.89
CA LEU A 273 -3.33 -16.65 -14.78
C LEU A 273 -4.50 -17.64 -14.63
N PRO A 274 -4.43 -18.80 -15.29
CA PRO A 274 -5.48 -19.82 -15.23
C PRO A 274 -5.62 -20.39 -13.81
N ASN A 275 -6.85 -20.53 -13.32
CA ASN A 275 -7.14 -21.02 -11.96
C ASN A 275 -6.31 -20.29 -10.89
N GLN A 276 -6.22 -18.97 -11.01
CA GLN A 276 -5.70 -18.12 -9.95
C GLN A 276 -6.55 -16.88 -9.75
N THR A 277 -6.63 -16.43 -8.50
CA THR A 277 -7.22 -15.15 -8.11
C THR A 277 -6.12 -14.23 -7.60
N VAL A 278 -5.91 -13.11 -8.29
CA VAL A 278 -4.88 -12.12 -7.95
C VAL A 278 -5.20 -11.45 -6.61
N VAL A 279 -4.16 -11.26 -5.81
CA VAL A 279 -4.18 -10.51 -4.54
C VAL A 279 -3.39 -9.21 -4.68
N ARG A 280 -2.22 -9.27 -5.32
CA ARG A 280 -1.34 -8.11 -5.49
C ARG A 280 -0.54 -8.21 -6.78
N LEU A 281 -0.26 -7.06 -7.38
CA LEU A 281 0.61 -6.93 -8.54
C LEU A 281 1.68 -5.88 -8.22
N ALA A 282 2.93 -6.19 -8.47
CA ALA A 282 4.05 -5.28 -8.23
C ALA A 282 5.12 -5.44 -9.32
N SER A 283 5.95 -4.42 -9.51
CA SER A 283 7.07 -4.44 -10.44
C SER A 283 8.35 -4.11 -9.72
N THR A 284 9.48 -4.63 -10.19
CA THR A 284 10.78 -4.15 -9.73
C THR A 284 10.95 -2.67 -10.06
N PRO A 285 11.57 -1.87 -9.17
CA PRO A 285 11.87 -0.47 -9.43
C PRO A 285 12.81 -0.30 -10.64
N ALA A 286 12.89 0.92 -11.16
CA ALA A 286 13.52 1.24 -12.44
C ALA A 286 14.92 0.62 -12.62
N THR A 287 15.01 -0.34 -13.53
CA THR A 287 16.25 -0.83 -14.14
C THR A 287 16.08 -0.72 -15.66
N ALA A 288 17.14 -0.32 -16.36
CA ALA A 288 17.13 0.13 -17.75
C ALA A 288 16.22 -0.70 -18.70
N GLY A 289 15.01 -0.19 -18.98
CA GLY A 289 14.06 -0.69 -20.00
C GLY A 289 13.44 -2.08 -19.79
N ARG A 290 14.08 -2.97 -19.02
CA ARG A 290 13.59 -4.30 -18.67
C ARG A 290 13.45 -4.43 -17.18
N TYR A 291 12.28 -4.85 -16.73
CA TYR A 291 11.98 -5.03 -15.33
C TYR A 291 11.05 -6.24 -15.15
N ALA A 292 11.12 -6.86 -13.97
CA ALA A 292 10.29 -8.01 -13.63
C ALA A 292 8.96 -7.54 -13.02
N LEU A 293 7.91 -8.28 -13.34
CA LEU A 293 6.60 -8.17 -12.71
C LEU A 293 6.42 -9.36 -11.79
N TYR A 294 5.76 -9.14 -10.67
CA TYR A 294 5.41 -10.17 -9.70
C TYR A 294 3.93 -10.08 -9.38
N VAL A 295 3.28 -11.24 -9.36
CA VAL A 295 1.88 -11.38 -8.96
C VAL A 295 1.77 -12.33 -7.79
N LEU A 296 1.19 -11.83 -6.71
CA LEU A 296 0.77 -12.63 -5.57
C LEU A 296 -0.69 -13.03 -5.81
N SER A 297 -0.99 -14.32 -5.70
CA SER A 297 -2.30 -14.87 -6.01
C SER A 297 -2.66 -16.05 -5.11
N HIS A 298 -3.92 -16.44 -5.15
CA HIS A 298 -4.40 -17.73 -4.65
C HIS A 298 -4.57 -18.69 -5.82
N LEU A 299 -4.14 -19.94 -5.66
CA LEU A 299 -4.39 -21.03 -6.61
C LEU A 299 -5.83 -21.54 -6.42
N ASP A 300 -6.78 -20.92 -7.10
CA ASP A 300 -8.21 -21.23 -7.00
C ASP A 300 -8.98 -20.87 -8.28
N ASN A 301 -10.26 -21.24 -8.31
CA ASN A 301 -11.19 -20.90 -9.38
C ASN A 301 -12.35 -20.01 -8.89
N ALA A 302 -12.19 -19.38 -7.73
CA ALA A 302 -13.30 -18.80 -7.00
C ALA A 302 -13.44 -17.30 -7.28
N SER A 303 -14.65 -16.87 -7.62
CA SER A 303 -15.05 -15.46 -7.52
C SER A 303 -15.17 -15.06 -6.04
N ASP A 304 -15.12 -13.77 -5.71
CA ASP A 304 -15.16 -13.28 -4.31
C ASP A 304 -16.32 -13.87 -3.47
N ILE A 305 -17.42 -14.23 -4.12
CA ILE A 305 -18.59 -14.86 -3.48
C ILE A 305 -18.24 -16.22 -2.85
N ASP A 306 -17.38 -17.01 -3.49
CA ASP A 306 -16.94 -18.32 -3.00
C ASP A 306 -15.85 -18.22 -1.89
N ALA A 307 -15.23 -17.06 -1.70
CA ALA A 307 -14.28 -16.82 -0.59
C ALA A 307 -14.92 -16.98 0.80
N THR A 308 -16.24 -16.75 0.89
CA THR A 308 -17.00 -16.88 2.14
C THR A 308 -17.21 -18.33 2.58
N ARG A 309 -17.13 -19.31 1.66
CA ARG A 309 -17.45 -20.73 1.95
C ARG A 309 -16.27 -21.54 2.49
N ASP A 310 -15.04 -21.25 2.03
CA ASP A 310 -13.83 -22.02 2.39
C ASP A 310 -12.96 -21.37 3.48
N ARG A 311 -13.46 -20.31 4.15
CA ARG A 311 -12.70 -19.51 5.14
C ARG A 311 -11.32 -19.04 4.66
N GLY A 312 -11.14 -18.90 3.34
CA GLY A 312 -9.88 -18.46 2.74
C GLY A 312 -8.74 -19.50 2.71
N HIS A 313 -9.01 -20.79 2.91
CA HIS A 313 -7.96 -21.82 2.90
C HIS A 313 -7.45 -22.17 1.49
N ARG A 314 -6.67 -21.27 0.87
CA ARG A 314 -6.20 -21.41 -0.51
C ARG A 314 -4.69 -21.29 -0.59
N THR A 315 -4.04 -22.22 -1.29
CA THR A 315 -2.59 -22.18 -1.51
C THR A 315 -2.22 -20.87 -2.18
N GLY A 316 -1.36 -20.09 -1.52
CA GLY A 316 -0.81 -18.88 -2.09
C GLY A 316 0.23 -19.20 -3.16
N ALA A 317 0.37 -18.34 -4.16
CA ALA A 317 1.40 -18.45 -5.19
C ALA A 317 2.02 -17.09 -5.49
N LEU A 318 3.31 -17.10 -5.79
CA LEU A 318 4.01 -15.97 -6.40
C LEU A 318 4.45 -16.38 -7.80
N SER A 319 4.05 -15.60 -8.80
CA SER A 319 4.49 -15.79 -10.18
C SER A 319 5.16 -14.53 -10.72
N THR A 320 6.02 -14.68 -11.72
CA THR A 320 6.78 -13.59 -12.33
C THR A 320 6.90 -13.72 -13.84
N TRP A 321 7.06 -12.59 -14.52
CA TRP A 321 7.40 -12.48 -15.93
C TRP A 321 8.12 -11.16 -16.19
N MET A 322 8.73 -11.02 -17.37
CA MET A 322 9.38 -9.76 -17.78
C MET A 322 8.40 -8.85 -18.50
N ASN A 323 8.51 -7.54 -18.31
CA ASN A 323 7.66 -6.54 -18.99
C ASN A 323 7.61 -6.69 -20.53
N ALA A 324 8.68 -7.17 -21.14
CA ALA A 324 8.79 -7.40 -22.59
C ALA A 324 8.30 -8.78 -23.07
N GLN A 325 7.97 -9.70 -22.16
CA GLN A 325 7.60 -11.09 -22.44
C GLN A 325 6.43 -11.54 -21.56
N PRO A 326 5.25 -10.91 -21.68
CA PRO A 326 4.13 -11.16 -20.78
C PRO A 326 3.47 -12.53 -20.92
N GLU A 327 3.77 -13.25 -22.00
CA GLU A 327 3.38 -14.65 -22.21
C GLU A 327 4.18 -15.66 -21.37
N HIS A 328 5.33 -15.27 -20.82
CA HIS A 328 6.25 -16.16 -20.10
C HIS A 328 6.07 -16.09 -18.58
N VAL A 329 4.83 -16.26 -18.10
CA VAL A 329 4.55 -16.31 -16.66
C VAL A 329 5.09 -17.60 -16.05
N ARG A 330 5.93 -17.46 -15.03
CA ARG A 330 6.51 -18.56 -14.26
C ARG A 330 6.18 -18.43 -12.78
N GLN A 331 5.62 -19.47 -12.18
CA GLN A 331 5.47 -19.56 -10.72
C GLN A 331 6.85 -19.79 -10.07
N VAL A 332 7.19 -19.00 -9.06
CA VAL A 332 8.48 -19.07 -8.36
C VAL A 332 8.35 -19.54 -6.91
N ALA A 333 7.19 -19.36 -6.28
CA ALA A 333 6.97 -19.81 -4.91
C ALA A 333 5.50 -20.15 -4.64
N THR A 334 5.25 -20.96 -3.61
CA THR A 334 3.93 -21.22 -3.04
C THR A 334 3.93 -20.99 -1.53
N PHE A 335 2.79 -20.57 -0.99
CA PHE A 335 2.58 -20.33 0.43
C PHE A 335 1.47 -21.24 0.97
N ASP A 336 1.61 -21.64 2.23
CA ASP A 336 0.67 -22.56 2.89
C ASP A 336 -0.76 -22.01 2.83
N LYS A 337 -1.73 -22.89 2.51
CA LYS A 337 -3.14 -22.55 2.41
C LYS A 337 -3.77 -22.04 3.70
N LYS A 338 -3.15 -22.24 4.86
CA LYS A 338 -3.62 -21.67 6.13
C LYS A 338 -3.41 -20.16 6.22
N LEU A 339 -2.51 -19.62 5.41
CA LEU A 339 -2.13 -18.22 5.45
C LEU A 339 -3.11 -17.37 4.64
N ILE A 340 -3.53 -16.26 5.23
CA ILE A 340 -4.23 -15.19 4.54
C ILE A 340 -3.16 -14.26 3.97
N LEU A 341 -3.03 -14.22 2.64
CA LEU A 341 -2.09 -13.34 1.96
C LEU A 341 -2.58 -11.89 2.01
N GLY A 342 -1.69 -10.97 2.36
CA GLY A 342 -2.03 -9.54 2.54
C GLY A 342 -1.44 -8.64 1.47
N ASP A 343 -0.11 -8.59 1.38
CA ASP A 343 0.59 -7.61 0.54
C ASP A 343 1.92 -8.16 -0.01
N LEU A 344 2.49 -7.47 -0.99
CA LEU A 344 3.75 -7.78 -1.66
C LEU A 344 4.51 -6.48 -1.92
N ASP A 345 5.70 -6.37 -1.35
CA ASP A 345 6.69 -5.34 -1.70
C ASP A 345 7.80 -5.94 -2.57
N VAL A 346 8.20 -5.22 -3.62
CA VAL A 346 9.26 -5.62 -4.56
C VAL A 346 10.33 -4.54 -4.59
N GLY A 347 11.54 -4.91 -4.18
CA GLY A 347 12.70 -4.04 -4.16
C GLY A 347 13.67 -4.28 -5.31
N ARG A 348 14.85 -3.69 -5.20
CA ARG A 348 16.00 -3.90 -6.10
C ARG A 348 16.67 -5.24 -5.86
N ASP A 349 17.45 -5.66 -6.85
CA ASP A 349 18.35 -6.83 -6.78
C ASP A 349 17.65 -8.15 -6.39
N GLY A 350 16.36 -8.29 -6.75
CA GLY A 350 15.58 -9.49 -6.48
C GLY A 350 14.98 -9.56 -5.07
N LEU A 351 14.92 -8.43 -4.34
CA LEU A 351 14.23 -8.36 -3.05
C LEU A 351 12.72 -8.51 -3.20
N LEU A 352 12.13 -9.47 -2.49
CA LEU A 352 10.70 -9.73 -2.42
C LEU A 352 10.28 -9.86 -0.96
N LEU A 353 9.24 -9.14 -0.55
CA LEU A 353 8.65 -9.24 0.78
C LEU A 353 7.17 -9.60 0.64
N VAL A 354 6.79 -10.80 1.04
CA VAL A 354 5.40 -11.27 1.05
C VAL A 354 4.87 -11.24 2.47
N TYR A 355 3.76 -10.55 2.68
CA TYR A 355 3.10 -10.39 3.97
C TYR A 355 1.87 -11.30 4.05
N ALA A 356 1.74 -12.03 5.17
CA ALA A 356 0.62 -12.92 5.39
C ALA A 356 0.23 -12.98 6.87
N ILE A 357 -0.96 -13.51 7.14
CA ILE A 357 -1.48 -13.71 8.49
C ILE A 357 -1.81 -15.20 8.65
N ASP A 358 -1.34 -15.81 9.72
CA ASP A 358 -1.88 -17.09 10.20
C ASP A 358 -3.03 -16.77 11.16
N PRO A 359 -4.30 -17.00 10.77
CA PRO A 359 -5.45 -16.65 11.59
C PRO A 359 -5.58 -17.51 12.86
N LYS A 360 -4.75 -18.56 13.01
CA LYS A 360 -4.85 -19.59 14.04
C LYS A 360 -6.18 -20.38 13.95
N GLN A 361 -6.23 -21.53 14.63
CA GLN A 361 -7.41 -22.41 14.60
C GLN A 361 -8.36 -22.20 15.79
N ALA A 362 -7.89 -21.62 16.90
CA ALA A 362 -8.68 -21.35 18.09
C ALA A 362 -9.20 -19.90 18.09
N ILE A 363 -10.44 -19.71 18.55
CA ILE A 363 -11.12 -18.39 18.60
C ILE A 363 -10.36 -17.37 19.48
N ASP A 364 -9.64 -17.86 20.49
CA ASP A 364 -8.97 -17.02 21.49
C ASP A 364 -7.48 -16.76 21.18
N ASP A 365 -6.92 -17.40 20.15
CA ASP A 365 -5.53 -17.17 19.77
C ASP A 365 -5.44 -15.95 18.83
N PRO A 366 -4.61 -14.95 19.15
CA PRO A 366 -4.45 -13.80 18.26
C PRO A 366 -3.82 -14.25 16.93
N PRO A 367 -4.24 -13.65 15.80
CA PRO A 367 -3.64 -13.92 14.50
C PRO A 367 -2.14 -13.58 14.52
N VAL A 368 -1.32 -14.42 13.90
CA VAL A 368 0.14 -14.24 13.86
C VAL A 368 0.54 -13.65 12.51
N PRO A 369 1.14 -12.44 12.47
CA PRO A 369 1.64 -11.85 11.25
C PRO A 369 2.96 -12.51 10.83
N TRP A 370 3.09 -12.81 9.55
CA TRP A 370 4.26 -13.40 8.92
C TRP A 370 4.77 -12.53 7.80
N MET A 371 6.10 -12.49 7.66
CA MET A 371 6.78 -11.99 6.47
C MET A 371 7.68 -13.07 5.91
N PHE A 372 7.60 -13.27 4.60
CA PHE A 372 8.51 -14.08 3.81
C PHE A 372 9.37 -13.15 2.98
N SER A 373 10.68 -13.24 3.16
CA SER A 373 11.64 -12.41 2.43
C SER A 373 12.54 -13.28 1.54
N SER A 374 12.80 -12.81 0.34
CA SER A 374 13.76 -13.37 -0.61
C SER A 374 14.66 -12.26 -1.12
N THR A 375 15.96 -12.51 -1.23
CA THR A 375 16.98 -11.57 -1.77
C THR A 375 17.60 -12.07 -3.08
N ASP A 376 16.96 -13.06 -3.71
CA ASP A 376 17.43 -13.76 -4.90
C ASP A 376 16.27 -14.03 -5.87
N ALA A 377 15.32 -13.10 -5.95
CA ALA A 377 14.19 -13.14 -6.86
C ALA A 377 13.26 -14.36 -6.71
N GLY A 378 13.19 -14.90 -5.49
CA GLY A 378 12.28 -15.99 -5.10
C GLY A 378 12.91 -17.37 -5.10
N GLU A 379 14.24 -17.50 -5.27
CA GLU A 379 14.94 -18.79 -5.23
C GLU A 379 15.03 -19.34 -3.80
N THR A 380 15.32 -18.48 -2.82
CA THR A 380 15.34 -18.83 -1.40
C THR A 380 14.49 -17.88 -0.57
N TRP A 381 13.98 -18.38 0.55
CA TRP A 381 13.03 -17.66 1.41
C TRP A 381 13.42 -17.76 2.88
N LYS A 382 13.32 -16.63 3.58
CA LYS A 382 13.42 -16.51 5.04
C LYS A 382 12.09 -16.06 5.60
N GLN A 383 11.60 -16.77 6.62
CA GLN A 383 10.35 -16.46 7.30
C GLN A 383 10.64 -15.78 8.64
N THR A 384 9.84 -14.77 8.98
CA THR A 384 9.94 -14.05 10.26
C THR A 384 8.54 -13.74 10.79
N ASP A 385 8.28 -14.08 12.06
CA ASP A 385 7.13 -13.66 12.84
C ASP A 385 7.50 -12.41 13.65
N ASP A 386 7.03 -11.25 13.23
CA ASP A 386 7.23 -10.01 13.99
C ASP A 386 6.00 -9.11 13.87
N GLU A 387 5.39 -8.80 15.01
CA GLU A 387 4.23 -7.91 15.08
C GLU A 387 4.51 -6.50 14.55
N THR A 388 5.78 -6.08 14.54
CA THR A 388 6.25 -4.81 13.94
C THR A 388 5.84 -4.72 12.46
N ILE A 389 5.65 -5.85 11.79
CA ILE A 389 5.35 -5.95 10.36
C ILE A 389 3.87 -5.69 10.06
N TYR A 390 2.95 -5.79 11.01
CA TYR A 390 1.50 -5.66 10.69
C TYR A 390 0.94 -4.25 10.87
N ARG A 391 1.78 -3.30 11.29
CA ARG A 391 1.34 -1.94 11.60
C ARG A 391 1.68 -0.98 10.47
N SER A 392 1.47 0.32 10.67
CA SER A 392 1.82 1.37 9.71
C SER A 392 3.21 1.09 9.12
N LYS A 393 3.28 0.83 7.81
CA LYS A 393 4.51 0.46 7.09
C LYS A 393 4.78 1.44 5.97
N TYR A 394 6.07 1.62 5.69
CA TYR A 394 6.56 2.30 4.50
C TYR A 394 7.74 1.51 3.96
N PHE A 395 7.66 1.02 2.73
CA PHE A 395 8.77 0.37 2.05
C PHE A 395 9.37 1.32 1.03
N ASP A 396 10.68 1.57 1.16
CA ASP A 396 11.47 2.28 0.17
C ASP A 396 12.16 1.28 -0.76
N PRO A 397 11.66 1.10 -2.00
CA PRO A 397 12.22 0.17 -2.96
C PRO A 397 13.57 0.63 -3.53
N ASP A 398 13.95 1.91 -3.37
CA ASP A 398 15.21 2.42 -3.88
C ASP A 398 16.39 2.12 -2.94
N THR A 399 16.12 2.05 -1.64
CA THR A 399 17.12 1.69 -0.62
C THR A 399 16.95 0.27 -0.09
N ASN A 400 15.91 -0.44 -0.51
CA ASN A 400 15.54 -1.76 0.03
C ASN A 400 15.34 -1.72 1.56
N THR A 401 14.63 -0.70 2.04
CA THR A 401 14.41 -0.47 3.48
C THR A 401 12.93 -0.48 3.81
N LEU A 402 12.53 -1.33 4.76
CA LEU A 402 11.19 -1.35 5.32
C LEU A 402 11.18 -0.59 6.64
N TYR A 403 10.28 0.38 6.77
CA TYR A 403 10.05 1.14 7.99
C TYR A 403 8.72 0.74 8.63
N SER A 404 8.68 0.79 9.95
CA SER A 404 7.46 0.58 10.74
C SER A 404 7.37 1.62 11.86
N LEU A 405 6.21 2.25 11.97
CA LEU A 405 5.93 3.25 13.01
C LEU A 405 4.81 2.75 13.93
N LEU A 406 5.20 2.42 15.17
CA LEU A 406 4.34 1.90 16.21
C LEU A 406 4.32 2.84 17.42
N GLY A 407 3.20 3.53 17.62
CA GLY A 407 3.11 4.60 18.61
C GLY A 407 4.18 5.65 18.33
N ALA A 408 5.09 5.86 19.29
CA ALA A 408 6.23 6.75 19.14
C ALA A 408 7.50 6.07 18.60
N THR A 409 7.50 4.74 18.42
CA THR A 409 8.70 3.99 18.03
C THR A 409 8.75 3.78 16.53
N LEU A 410 9.77 4.37 15.89
CA LEU A 410 10.13 4.14 14.50
C LEU A 410 11.25 3.10 14.42
N LYS A 411 11.02 2.02 13.67
CA LYS A 411 12.04 1.01 13.37
C LYS A 411 12.25 0.90 11.87
N LYS A 412 13.44 0.43 11.47
CA LYS A 412 13.78 0.09 10.09
C LYS A 412 14.37 -1.31 9.98
N LEU A 413 14.17 -1.94 8.82
CA LEU A 413 14.73 -3.22 8.43
C LEU A 413 15.33 -3.05 7.04
N SER A 414 16.65 -3.10 6.93
CA SER A 414 17.38 -2.85 5.68
C SER A 414 17.84 -4.16 5.06
N PHE A 415 17.76 -4.27 3.74
CA PHE A 415 18.23 -5.43 2.97
C PHE A 415 19.41 -5.06 2.05
N PRO A 416 20.34 -5.99 1.78
CA PRO A 416 21.56 -5.68 1.06
C PRO A 416 21.25 -5.37 -0.40
N MET A 417 22.00 -4.41 -0.96
CA MET A 417 22.00 -4.10 -2.40
C MET A 417 23.35 -4.51 -2.98
N ARG A 418 23.33 -5.17 -4.15
CA ARG A 418 24.55 -5.65 -4.82
C ARG A 418 25.42 -4.50 -5.32
N ASN A 419 24.84 -3.30 -5.50
CA ASN A 419 25.54 -2.06 -5.87
C ASN A 419 24.98 -0.83 -5.12
N ALA A 420 25.13 -0.78 -3.79
CA ALA A 420 24.72 0.40 -3.03
C ALA A 420 25.51 1.65 -3.49
N PRO A 421 24.86 2.78 -3.86
CA PRO A 421 25.59 4.04 -3.93
C PRO A 421 26.18 4.34 -2.55
N ALA A 422 27.43 4.79 -2.50
CA ALA A 422 28.08 5.15 -1.24
C ALA A 422 27.17 6.10 -0.44
N PRO A 423 27.06 5.93 0.90
CA PRO A 423 26.28 6.85 1.72
C PRO A 423 26.77 8.28 1.46
N LYS A 424 25.82 9.17 1.17
CA LYS A 424 26.08 10.60 1.20
C LYS A 424 26.10 11.00 2.67
N ASP A 425 27.28 10.88 3.28
CA ASP A 425 27.58 11.53 4.56
C ASP A 425 27.53 13.05 4.42
#